data_AF-A0A4Y3KY39-F1
#
_entry.id   AF-A0A4Y3KY39-F1
#
_cell.length_a   1.000
_cell.length_b   1.000
_cell.length_c   1.000
_cell.angle_alpha   90.00
_cell.angle_beta   90.00
_cell.angle_gamma   90.00
#
_symmetry.space_group_name_H-M   'P 1'
#
loop_
_entity.id
_entity.type
_entity.pdbx_description
1 polymer ?
#
loop_
_entity_poly.entity_id
_entity_poly.type
_entity_poly.pdbx_seq_one_letter_code
_entity_poly.pdbx_strand_id
1 'polypeptide(L)'
;MSARRPVPGAAAGHDHAVPTASPGPTGEPLPSFERSVGRWLHAYPRRWRRTRAVEVTAVLADLAGPTARHLDARTALGLVIAGLVTRWREHPPPRAYLTYRLAGRHPGPAWDGWLRDDVDGRLYPVRLALTEGLVAAVAYPSVERLYLAAGSPGAGTTGPATAAGRTSRPAPAEASEDRA
;
A
#
# COMPACT_ATOMS: atom_id res chain seq x y z
N MET A 1 66.21 61.63 -2.42
CA MET A 1 66.97 60.37 -2.55
C MET A 1 66.07 59.20 -2.19
N SER A 2 65.61 58.44 -3.18
CA SER A 2 65.48 56.97 -3.12
C SER A 2 65.10 56.47 -4.50
N ALA A 3 66.00 55.66 -5.04
CA ALA A 3 66.07 55.27 -6.44
C ALA A 3 65.08 54.15 -6.77
N ARG A 4 64.45 54.26 -7.94
CA ARG A 4 63.79 53.16 -8.63
C ARG A 4 64.83 52.08 -8.98
N ARG A 5 64.54 50.83 -8.69
CA ARG A 5 65.09 49.68 -9.42
C ARG A 5 63.98 49.05 -10.28
N PRO A 6 64.23 48.79 -11.58
CA PRO A 6 63.33 48.01 -12.42
C PRO A 6 63.57 46.51 -12.21
N VAL A 7 62.50 45.72 -12.25
CA VAL A 7 62.55 44.25 -12.29
C VAL A 7 62.30 43.81 -13.73
N PRO A 8 63.27 43.20 -14.43
CA PRO A 8 63.03 42.53 -15.70
C PRO A 8 62.85 41.03 -15.45
N GLY A 9 61.80 40.43 -16.03
CA GLY A 9 61.58 38.99 -15.90
C GLY A 9 60.32 38.54 -16.59
N ALA A 10 60.45 38.30 -17.89
CA ALA A 10 59.44 37.67 -18.72
C ALA A 10 58.93 36.36 -18.11
N ALA A 11 57.60 36.21 -18.08
CA ALA A 11 56.98 34.90 -18.13
C ALA A 11 55.78 35.02 -19.06
N ALA A 12 55.90 34.34 -20.19
CA ALA A 12 54.87 34.17 -21.19
C ALA A 12 53.56 33.76 -20.52
N GLY A 13 52.58 34.67 -20.52
CA GLY A 13 51.19 34.31 -20.39
C GLY A 13 50.89 33.36 -21.53
N HIS A 14 50.86 32.07 -21.21
CA HIS A 14 50.23 31.09 -22.06
C HIS A 14 48.78 31.54 -22.10
N ASP A 15 48.39 32.13 -23.22
CA ASP A 15 47.02 32.10 -23.70
C ASP A 15 46.65 30.63 -23.82
N HIS A 16 46.31 30.01 -22.69
CA HIS A 16 45.32 28.97 -22.67
C HIS A 16 44.07 29.66 -23.16
N ALA A 17 43.94 29.72 -24.49
CA ALA A 17 42.67 29.66 -25.15
C ALA A 17 41.95 28.50 -24.45
N VAL A 18 41.16 28.85 -23.43
CA VAL A 18 40.14 27.98 -22.89
C VAL A 18 39.44 27.51 -24.15
N PRO A 19 39.50 26.22 -24.50
CA PRO A 19 38.68 25.74 -25.58
C PRO A 19 37.28 26.16 -25.15
N THR A 20 36.71 27.13 -25.86
CA THR A 20 35.27 27.31 -25.94
C THR A 20 34.78 26.03 -26.59
N ALA A 21 34.80 24.95 -25.81
CA ALA A 21 33.95 23.81 -26.01
C ALA A 21 32.59 24.46 -26.11
N SER A 22 32.07 24.51 -27.35
CA SER A 22 30.66 24.76 -27.56
C SER A 22 29.92 24.01 -26.45
N PRO A 23 29.10 24.68 -25.63
CA PRO A 23 28.13 23.93 -24.87
C PRO A 23 27.25 23.24 -25.91
N GLY A 24 27.62 22.00 -26.27
CA GLY A 24 26.62 21.03 -26.70
C GLY A 24 25.50 21.09 -25.66
N PRO A 25 24.23 20.97 -26.07
CA PRO A 25 23.09 21.28 -25.22
C PRO A 25 23.38 20.70 -23.85
N THR A 26 23.50 21.59 -22.85
CA THR A 26 23.71 21.32 -21.42
C THR A 26 23.27 19.93 -21.07
N GLY A 27 24.03 19.13 -20.31
CA GLY A 27 23.82 17.70 -19.97
C GLY A 27 22.39 17.28 -19.58
N GLU A 28 21.46 17.50 -20.49
CA GLU A 28 20.02 17.43 -20.37
C GLU A 28 19.66 16.02 -20.78
N PRO A 29 18.89 15.30 -19.94
CA PRO A 29 18.50 13.95 -20.25
C PRO A 29 17.81 13.88 -21.61
N LEU A 30 18.09 12.82 -22.36
CA LEU A 30 17.39 12.58 -23.63
C LEU A 30 15.87 12.47 -23.36
N PRO A 31 14.99 13.00 -24.24
CA PRO A 31 13.53 12.94 -24.04
C PRO A 31 12.95 11.53 -23.89
N SER A 32 13.67 10.50 -24.35
CA SER A 32 13.31 9.09 -24.15
C SER A 32 13.63 8.61 -22.73
N PHE A 33 14.71 9.11 -22.13
CA PHE A 33 15.11 8.83 -20.76
C PHE A 33 14.12 9.42 -19.77
N GLU A 34 13.76 10.70 -19.93
CA GLU A 34 12.76 11.38 -19.09
C GLU A 34 11.41 10.66 -19.11
N ARG A 35 10.95 10.22 -20.29
CA ARG A 35 9.72 9.42 -20.42
C ARG A 35 9.84 8.07 -19.71
N SER A 36 11.03 7.45 -19.73
CA SER A 36 11.27 6.20 -19.00
C SER A 36 11.20 6.42 -17.50
N VAL A 37 11.91 7.43 -16.97
CA VAL A 37 11.89 7.80 -15.56
C VAL A 37 10.48 8.18 -15.10
N GLY A 38 9.76 9.00 -15.89
CA GLY A 38 8.39 9.42 -15.60
C GLY A 38 7.40 8.26 -15.45
N ARG A 39 7.61 7.15 -16.19
CA ARG A 39 6.83 5.91 -16.02
C ARG A 39 7.08 5.28 -14.65
N TRP A 40 8.33 5.18 -14.20
CA TRP A 40 8.65 4.60 -12.91
C TRP A 40 8.27 5.51 -11.73
N LEU A 41 8.41 6.82 -11.90
CA LEU A 41 8.02 7.81 -10.89
C LEU A 41 6.51 7.78 -10.60
N HIS A 42 5.67 7.20 -11.46
CA HIS A 42 4.24 6.99 -11.14
C HIS A 42 4.01 6.17 -9.85
N ALA A 43 5.01 5.39 -9.39
CA ALA A 43 4.96 4.73 -8.09
C ALA A 43 4.88 5.72 -6.92
N TYR A 44 5.37 6.95 -7.06
CA TYR A 44 5.37 7.95 -6.00
C TYR A 44 4.03 8.73 -5.90
N PRO A 45 3.69 9.28 -4.71
CA PRO A 45 2.56 10.18 -4.54
C PRO A 45 2.58 11.35 -5.55
N ARG A 46 1.41 11.87 -5.98
CA ARG A 46 1.37 12.96 -6.97
C ARG A 46 2.02 14.22 -6.43
N ARG A 47 1.77 14.54 -5.15
CA ARG A 47 2.39 15.69 -4.47
C ARG A 47 3.91 15.61 -4.45
N TRP A 48 4.45 14.42 -4.17
CA TRP A 48 5.89 14.20 -4.14
C TRP A 48 6.50 14.39 -5.52
N ARG A 49 5.87 13.83 -6.56
CA ARG A 49 6.33 14.00 -7.94
C ARG A 49 6.37 15.46 -8.37
N ARG A 50 5.36 16.26 -8.03
CA ARG A 50 5.32 17.68 -8.40
C ARG A 50 6.53 18.46 -7.87
N THR A 51 7.03 18.10 -6.69
CA THR A 51 8.17 18.78 -6.08
C THR A 51 9.52 18.18 -6.48
N ARG A 52 9.62 16.84 -6.58
CA ARG A 52 10.92 16.14 -6.67
C ARG A 52 11.19 15.47 -8.02
N ALA A 53 10.23 15.40 -8.94
CA ALA A 53 10.43 14.63 -10.18
C ALA A 53 11.55 15.21 -11.05
N VAL A 54 11.67 16.53 -11.14
CA VAL A 54 12.73 17.18 -11.94
C VAL A 54 14.11 16.88 -11.34
N GLU A 55 14.28 17.13 -10.04
CA GLU A 55 15.54 16.85 -9.32
C GLU A 55 15.96 15.38 -9.44
N VAL A 56 15.03 14.45 -9.25
CA VAL A 56 15.32 13.02 -9.31
C VAL A 56 15.63 12.59 -10.74
N THR A 57 14.97 13.16 -11.75
CA THR A 57 15.26 12.85 -13.15
C THR A 57 16.66 13.32 -13.54
N ALA A 58 17.07 14.51 -13.10
CA ALA A 58 18.42 15.03 -13.32
C ALA A 58 19.49 14.15 -12.66
N VAL A 59 19.32 13.80 -11.38
CA VAL A 59 20.25 12.90 -10.66
C VAL A 59 20.35 11.53 -11.35
N LEU A 60 19.24 10.97 -11.83
CA LEU A 60 19.25 9.70 -12.55
C LEU A 60 19.91 9.83 -13.93
N ALA A 61 19.79 10.98 -14.59
CA ALA A 61 20.46 11.25 -15.86
C ALA A 61 21.98 11.32 -15.68
N ASP A 62 22.44 12.02 -14.64
CA ASP A 62 23.85 12.12 -14.28
C ASP A 62 24.46 10.73 -13.98
N LEU A 63 23.71 9.87 -13.29
CA LEU A 63 24.14 8.51 -12.97
C LEU A 63 24.13 7.56 -14.17
N ALA A 64 23.19 7.73 -15.11
CA ALA A 64 23.06 6.86 -16.28
C ALA A 64 24.03 7.22 -17.42
N GLY A 65 24.50 8.47 -17.43
CA GLY A 65 25.41 9.00 -18.44
C GLY A 65 24.67 9.56 -19.67
N PRO A 66 25.37 10.38 -20.49
CA PRO A 66 24.75 11.25 -21.51
C PRO A 66 24.10 10.51 -22.69
N THR A 67 24.37 9.21 -22.85
CA THR A 67 23.83 8.40 -23.96
C THR A 67 22.71 7.45 -23.54
N ALA A 68 22.39 7.38 -22.25
CA ALA A 68 21.37 6.47 -21.73
C ALA A 68 19.97 6.89 -22.17
N ARG A 69 19.24 5.95 -22.78
CA ARG A 69 17.85 6.18 -23.24
C ARG A 69 16.80 5.63 -22.26
N HIS A 70 17.20 4.69 -21.41
CA HIS A 70 16.32 3.99 -20.49
C HIS A 70 17.01 3.77 -19.15
N LEU A 71 16.20 3.73 -18.11
CA LEU A 71 16.65 3.38 -16.77
C LEU A 71 16.90 1.87 -16.68
N ASP A 72 18.01 1.47 -16.06
CA ASP A 72 18.31 0.07 -15.77
C ASP A 72 17.21 -0.56 -14.88
N ALA A 73 16.95 -1.85 -15.09
CA ALA A 73 15.86 -2.57 -14.41
C ALA A 73 16.04 -2.61 -12.89
N ARG A 74 17.27 -2.73 -12.38
CA ARG A 74 17.54 -2.73 -10.93
C ARG A 74 17.25 -1.36 -10.33
N THR A 75 17.63 -0.30 -11.03
CA THR A 75 17.37 1.09 -10.60
C THR A 75 15.88 1.41 -10.66
N ALA A 76 15.19 0.94 -11.70
CA ALA A 76 13.73 1.03 -11.83
C ALA A 76 13.02 0.32 -10.66
N LEU A 77 13.44 -0.89 -10.32
CA LEU A 77 12.89 -1.62 -9.17
C LEU A 77 13.15 -0.89 -7.86
N GLY A 78 14.36 -0.36 -7.66
CA GLY A 78 14.71 0.46 -6.51
C GLY A 78 13.80 1.69 -6.35
N LEU A 79 13.52 2.40 -7.46
CA LEU A 79 12.56 3.52 -7.48
C LEU A 79 11.15 3.08 -7.11
N VAL A 80 10.69 1.94 -7.63
CA VAL A 80 9.35 1.43 -7.31
C VAL A 80 9.25 1.09 -5.84
N ILE A 81 10.23 0.39 -5.27
CA ILE A 81 10.25 0.02 -3.85
C ILE A 81 10.30 1.29 -2.99
N ALA A 82 11.18 2.25 -3.30
CA ALA A 82 11.26 3.51 -2.57
C ALA A 82 9.96 4.33 -2.66
N GLY A 83 9.28 4.33 -3.81
CA GLY A 83 7.96 4.94 -3.98
C GLY A 83 6.89 4.26 -3.13
N LEU A 84 6.90 2.93 -3.05
CA LEU A 84 5.99 2.15 -2.21
C LEU A 84 6.25 2.41 -0.71
N VAL A 85 7.50 2.42 -0.28
CA VAL A 85 7.88 2.74 1.10
C VAL A 85 7.45 4.16 1.47
N THR A 86 7.61 5.12 0.55
CA THR A 86 7.17 6.51 0.76
C THR A 86 5.66 6.57 0.99
N ARG A 87 4.86 5.84 0.18
CA ARG A 87 3.41 5.74 0.40
C ARG A 87 3.04 5.08 1.72
N TRP A 88 3.78 4.04 2.12
CA TRP A 88 3.55 3.33 3.37
C TRP A 88 3.80 4.20 4.59
N ARG A 89 4.81 5.07 4.56
CA ARG A 89 5.10 6.01 5.66
C ARG A 89 4.02 7.06 5.87
N GLU A 90 3.31 7.41 4.80
CA GLU A 90 2.23 8.40 4.81
C GLU A 90 0.85 7.75 4.99
N HIS A 91 0.81 6.45 5.28
CA HIS A 91 -0.43 5.70 5.39
C HIS A 91 -1.09 5.90 6.77
N PRO A 92 -2.40 6.18 6.84
CA PRO A 92 -3.11 6.24 8.11
C PRO A 92 -3.07 4.89 8.84
N PRO A 93 -3.19 4.88 10.17
CA PRO A 93 -3.30 3.65 10.93
C PRO A 93 -4.46 2.79 10.40
N PRO A 94 -4.34 1.45 10.43
CA PRO A 94 -5.28 0.54 9.75
C PRO A 94 -6.74 0.76 10.14
N ARG A 95 -7.01 1.10 11.40
CA ARG A 95 -8.36 1.41 11.89
C ARG A 95 -8.95 2.65 11.19
N ALA A 96 -8.19 3.73 11.07
CA ALA A 96 -8.65 4.94 10.39
C ALA A 96 -8.88 4.66 8.89
N TYR A 97 -7.98 3.90 8.27
CA TYR A 97 -8.14 3.43 6.89
C TYR A 97 -9.43 2.61 6.68
N LEU A 98 -9.69 1.61 7.53
CA LEU A 98 -10.89 0.77 7.43
C LEU A 98 -12.17 1.56 7.70
N THR A 99 -12.15 2.50 8.65
CA THR A 99 -13.32 3.34 8.94
C THR A 99 -13.64 4.25 7.74
N TYR A 100 -12.60 4.78 7.08
CA TYR A 100 -12.76 5.50 5.82
C TYR A 100 -13.32 4.61 4.71
N ARG A 101 -12.76 3.42 4.51
CA ARG A 101 -13.14 2.52 3.41
C ARG A 101 -14.53 1.91 3.57
N LEU A 102 -14.87 1.45 4.76
CA LEU A 102 -16.11 0.70 5.00
C LEU A 102 -17.27 1.58 5.46
N ALA A 103 -16.98 2.67 6.16
CA ALA A 103 -18.02 3.55 6.71
C ALA A 103 -18.00 4.96 6.08
N GLY A 104 -17.18 5.20 5.06
CA GLY A 104 -17.08 6.49 4.37
C GLY A 104 -16.61 7.65 5.25
N ARG A 105 -16.03 7.37 6.42
CA ARG A 105 -15.67 8.41 7.39
C ARG A 105 -14.32 9.03 7.07
N HIS A 106 -14.24 10.35 7.16
CA HIS A 106 -13.00 11.06 6.96
C HIS A 106 -11.92 10.63 7.98
N PRO A 107 -10.69 10.25 7.56
CA PRO A 107 -9.65 9.71 8.46
C PRO A 107 -9.02 10.76 9.39
N GLY A 108 -9.31 12.04 9.16
CA GLY A 108 -8.84 13.17 9.96
C GLY A 108 -7.88 14.09 9.19
N PRO A 109 -7.73 15.35 9.61
CA PRO A 109 -7.01 16.39 8.86
C PRO A 109 -5.52 16.08 8.62
N ALA A 110 -4.89 15.31 9.51
CA ALA A 110 -3.50 14.86 9.35
C ALA A 110 -3.28 13.98 8.11
N TRP A 111 -4.36 13.37 7.59
CA TRP A 111 -4.31 12.43 6.47
C TRP A 111 -4.91 12.98 5.18
N ASP A 112 -5.22 14.28 5.10
CA ASP A 112 -5.83 14.91 3.91
C ASP A 112 -4.95 14.80 2.67
N GLY A 113 -3.63 14.89 2.86
CA GLY A 113 -2.67 14.71 1.78
C GLY A 113 -2.69 13.27 1.23
N TRP A 114 -2.77 12.30 2.14
CA TRP A 114 -2.95 10.89 1.77
C TRP A 114 -4.29 10.67 1.07
N LEU A 115 -5.38 11.20 1.62
CA LEU A 115 -6.74 11.04 1.08
C LEU A 115 -6.84 11.59 -0.34
N ARG A 116 -6.29 12.79 -0.60
CA ARG A 116 -6.22 13.36 -1.95
C ARG A 116 -5.45 12.47 -2.91
N ASP A 117 -4.27 11.98 -2.52
CA ASP A 117 -3.50 11.05 -3.35
C ASP A 117 -4.17 9.67 -3.51
N ASP A 118 -4.99 9.24 -2.55
CA ASP A 118 -5.77 7.99 -2.57
C ASP A 118 -6.88 8.05 -3.63
N VAL A 119 -7.66 9.14 -3.62
CA VAL A 119 -8.80 9.42 -4.52
C VAL A 119 -8.33 9.78 -5.93
N ASP A 120 -7.30 10.62 -6.06
CA ASP A 120 -6.75 11.04 -7.36
C ASP A 120 -5.87 9.98 -8.03
N GLY A 121 -5.69 8.84 -7.36
CA GLY A 121 -4.82 7.76 -7.81
C GLY A 121 -5.48 6.87 -8.86
N ARG A 122 -4.83 6.67 -10.01
CA ARG A 122 -5.29 5.77 -11.09
C ARG A 122 -5.50 4.30 -10.64
N LEU A 123 -4.85 3.89 -9.55
CA LEU A 123 -4.98 2.55 -8.95
C LEU A 123 -6.07 2.47 -7.87
N TYR A 124 -6.87 3.53 -7.68
CA TYR A 124 -8.00 3.53 -6.75
C TYR A 124 -8.93 2.31 -6.91
N PRO A 125 -9.41 1.95 -8.13
CA PRO A 125 -10.31 0.79 -8.26
C PRO A 125 -9.65 -0.53 -7.89
N VAL A 126 -8.35 -0.69 -8.20
CA VAL A 126 -7.58 -1.90 -7.84
C VAL A 126 -7.41 -2.00 -6.32
N ARG A 127 -7.05 -0.90 -5.65
CA ARG A 127 -6.91 -0.85 -4.19
C ARG A 127 -8.23 -1.08 -3.48
N LEU A 128 -9.33 -0.54 -4.02
CA LEU A 128 -10.67 -0.78 -3.51
C LEU A 128 -11.01 -2.27 -3.57
N ALA A 129 -10.89 -2.89 -4.74
CA ALA A 129 -11.16 -4.31 -4.94
C ALA A 129 -10.28 -5.21 -4.06
N LEU A 130 -9.00 -4.90 -3.88
CA LEU A 130 -8.10 -5.65 -3.00
C LEU A 130 -8.50 -5.51 -1.52
N THR A 131 -8.89 -4.32 -1.08
CA THR A 131 -9.30 -4.10 0.31
C THR A 131 -10.62 -4.81 0.60
N GLU A 132 -11.60 -4.68 -0.30
CA GLU A 132 -12.89 -5.37 -0.19
C GLU A 132 -12.72 -6.89 -0.25
N GLY A 133 -11.92 -7.39 -1.19
CA GLY A 133 -11.61 -8.81 -1.31
C GLY A 133 -10.92 -9.37 -0.07
N LEU A 134 -9.97 -8.64 0.52
CA LEU A 134 -9.30 -9.04 1.77
C LEU A 134 -10.29 -9.07 2.95
N VAL A 135 -11.13 -8.04 3.10
CA VAL A 135 -12.15 -7.98 4.16
C VAL A 135 -13.15 -9.13 4.00
N ALA A 136 -13.63 -9.38 2.77
CA ALA A 136 -14.54 -10.47 2.48
C ALA A 136 -13.88 -11.83 2.80
N ALA A 137 -12.63 -12.04 2.39
CA ALA A 137 -11.88 -13.27 2.65
C ALA A 137 -11.68 -13.54 4.15
N VAL A 138 -11.59 -12.50 4.99
CA VAL A 138 -11.52 -12.65 6.45
C VAL A 138 -12.92 -12.83 7.08
N ALA A 139 -13.90 -12.06 6.62
CA ALA A 139 -15.24 -12.04 7.18
C ALA A 139 -16.05 -13.32 6.84
N TYR A 140 -15.99 -13.81 5.60
CA TYR A 140 -16.75 -14.98 5.14
C TYR A 140 -16.50 -16.25 5.98
N PRO A 141 -15.25 -16.71 6.17
CA PRO A 141 -14.99 -17.91 6.97
C PRO A 141 -15.33 -17.70 8.45
N SER A 142 -15.33 -16.45 8.92
CA SER A 142 -15.70 -16.11 10.30
C SER A 142 -17.21 -16.21 10.52
N VAL A 143 -18.02 -15.76 9.55
CA VAL A 143 -19.49 -15.89 9.59
C VAL A 143 -19.89 -17.36 9.48
N GLU A 144 -19.29 -18.13 8.57
CA GLU A 144 -19.57 -19.56 8.43
C GLU A 144 -19.24 -20.32 9.73
N ARG A 145 -18.10 -20.03 10.37
CA ARG A 145 -17.76 -20.61 11.69
C ARG A 145 -18.71 -20.17 12.79
N LEU A 146 -19.14 -18.91 12.83
CA LEU A 146 -20.12 -18.45 13.81
C LEU A 146 -21.49 -19.09 13.59
N TYR A 147 -21.88 -19.28 12.34
CA TYR A 147 -23.14 -19.91 11.94
C TYR A 147 -23.13 -21.40 12.26
N LEU A 148 -22.01 -22.09 12.03
CA LEU A 148 -21.82 -23.48 12.44
C LEU A 148 -21.76 -23.64 13.96
N ALA A 149 -21.18 -22.68 14.69
CA ALA A 149 -21.15 -22.69 16.14
C ALA A 149 -22.51 -22.35 16.79
N ALA A 150 -23.26 -21.41 16.20
CA ALA A 150 -24.59 -21.01 16.67
C ALA A 150 -25.71 -21.95 16.18
N GLY A 151 -25.48 -22.69 15.10
CA GLY A 151 -26.44 -23.56 14.43
C GLY A 151 -26.51 -25.01 14.94
N SER A 152 -25.91 -25.33 16.09
CA SER A 152 -26.12 -26.62 16.76
C SER A 152 -26.95 -26.56 18.06
N PRO A 153 -28.16 -25.94 18.09
CA PRO A 153 -29.15 -26.22 19.12
C PRO A 153 -30.04 -27.37 18.65
N GLY A 154 -29.60 -28.63 18.77
CA GLY A 154 -30.48 -29.73 18.37
C GLY A 154 -29.97 -31.17 18.32
N ALA A 155 -28.72 -31.47 18.65
CA ALA A 155 -28.33 -32.86 18.90
C ALA A 155 -28.85 -33.25 20.29
N GLY A 156 -30.14 -33.60 20.32
CA GLY A 156 -30.89 -33.95 21.50
C GLY A 156 -30.14 -34.93 22.39
N THR A 157 -30.08 -34.58 23.66
CA THR A 157 -29.82 -35.49 24.76
C THR A 157 -30.95 -36.53 24.79
N THR A 158 -30.85 -37.56 23.95
CA THR A 158 -31.69 -38.76 24.10
C THR A 158 -31.16 -39.48 25.34
N GLY A 159 -31.66 -39.09 26.51
CA GLY A 159 -31.41 -39.79 27.75
C GLY A 159 -31.85 -41.26 27.66
N PRO A 160 -31.13 -42.19 28.31
CA PRO A 160 -31.49 -43.60 28.26
C PRO A 160 -32.82 -43.81 28.97
N ALA A 161 -33.85 -44.20 28.22
CA ALA A 161 -35.09 -44.71 28.81
C ALA A 161 -34.77 -46.03 29.54
N THR A 162 -34.53 -45.91 30.84
CA THR A 162 -34.44 -47.01 31.79
C THR A 162 -35.79 -47.71 31.86
N ALA A 163 -36.01 -48.71 31.01
CA ALA A 163 -37.10 -49.67 31.15
C ALA A 163 -36.73 -50.70 32.24
N ALA A 164 -36.67 -50.25 33.49
CA ALA A 164 -36.58 -51.12 34.65
C ALA A 164 -38.01 -51.39 35.16
N GLY A 165 -38.38 -52.67 35.14
CA GLY A 165 -39.72 -53.15 35.41
C GLY A 165 -40.29 -52.79 36.77
N ARG A 166 -41.62 -52.87 36.84
CA ARG A 166 -42.33 -53.14 38.09
C ARG A 166 -43.46 -54.11 37.82
N THR A 167 -43.23 -55.32 38.28
CA THR A 167 -44.20 -56.40 38.37
C THR A 167 -45.22 -56.11 39.48
N SER A 168 -46.40 -56.75 39.36
CA SER A 168 -47.21 -57.33 40.44
C SER A 168 -48.42 -56.56 40.99
N ARG A 169 -49.61 -57.10 40.63
CA ARG A 169 -50.65 -57.68 41.53
C ARG A 169 -51.69 -56.74 42.20
N PRO A 170 -52.82 -57.27 42.73
CA PRO A 170 -53.97 -57.93 42.10
C PRO A 170 -55.30 -57.15 42.29
N ALA A 171 -56.37 -57.66 41.67
CA ALA A 171 -57.76 -57.34 41.98
C ALA A 171 -58.14 -57.56 43.47
N PRO A 172 -59.16 -56.84 43.94
CA PRO A 172 -60.27 -57.52 44.58
C PRO A 172 -61.63 -57.12 44.01
N ALA A 173 -62.58 -58.00 44.28
CA ALA A 173 -63.97 -58.01 43.84
C ALA A 173 -64.87 -57.04 44.63
N GLU A 174 -65.84 -56.45 43.93
CA GLU A 174 -67.18 -56.09 44.42
C GLU A 174 -68.11 -56.31 43.21
N ALA A 175 -68.93 -57.37 43.13
CA ALA A 175 -70.11 -57.70 43.92
C ALA A 175 -71.20 -56.63 43.85
N SER A 176 -72.42 -57.09 43.49
CA SER A 176 -73.74 -56.45 43.71
C SER A 176 -73.99 -55.14 42.95
N GLU A 177 -75.14 -54.77 42.41
CA GLU A 177 -76.55 -55.20 42.41
C GLU A 177 -77.21 -54.09 41.53
N ASP A 178 -78.12 -54.33 40.59
CA ASP A 178 -79.58 -54.28 40.81
C ASP A 178 -80.24 -53.67 39.54
N ARG A 179 -81.50 -54.03 39.30
CA ARG A 179 -82.53 -53.44 38.39
C ARG A 179 -82.32 -53.55 36.87
N ALA A 180 -83.31 -53.96 36.07
CA ALA A 180 -84.73 -54.30 36.28
C ALA A 180 -85.23 -55.12 35.07
#